data_AF-A0A5J4WJX2-F1
#
_entry.id   AF-A0A5J4WJX2-F1
#
_cell.length_a   1.000
_cell.length_b   1.000
_cell.length_c   1.000
_cell.angle_alpha   90.00
_cell.angle_beta   90.00
_cell.angle_gamma   90.00
#
_symmetry.space_group_name_H-M   'P 1'
#
loop_
_entity.id
_entity.type
_entity.pdbx_description
1 polymer ?
#
loop_
_entity_poly.entity_id
_entity_poly.type
_entity_poly.pdbx_seq_one_letter_code
_entity_poly.pdbx_strand_id
1 'polypeptide(L)'
;MNLNPTIDLFSQHFNNLLPRFMSTIGGHGEIAIDALNQTWKEELPWIHPPIPLLPAVLKKFREEQIEAMVIAPLWPAQIWYTELVNENGQSLMLGWSNEILEQGKSLIKKNLKFLPGRICCFLMDRSPGREEDLRERFCEYQTYPVKQWT
;
A
#
# COMPACT_ATOMS: atom_id res chain seq x y z
N MET A 1 5.01 8.13 11.54
CA MET A 1 4.93 6.66 11.62
C MET A 1 6.26 6.15 12.11
N ASN A 2 6.28 5.29 13.11
CA ASN A 2 7.51 4.66 13.60
C ASN A 2 7.33 3.16 13.47
N LEU A 3 7.52 2.65 12.26
CA LEU A 3 7.30 1.26 11.88
C LEU A 3 8.56 0.73 11.21
N ASN A 4 8.90 -0.51 11.52
CA ASN A 4 10.06 -1.21 10.98
C ASN A 4 9.56 -2.37 10.12
N PRO A 5 9.22 -2.13 8.83
CA PRO A 5 8.73 -3.20 7.97
C PRO A 5 9.81 -4.28 7.84
N THR A 6 9.39 -5.54 7.89
CA THR A 6 10.29 -6.69 7.95
C THR A 6 10.51 -7.33 6.58
N ILE A 7 9.62 -7.06 5.62
CA ILE A 7 9.68 -7.63 4.27
C ILE A 7 9.11 -6.68 3.21
N ASP A 8 9.72 -6.66 2.01
CA ASP A 8 9.23 -5.95 0.83
C ASP A 8 8.56 -6.94 -0.14
N LEU A 9 7.24 -6.84 -0.32
CA LEU A 9 6.46 -7.88 -1.03
C LEU A 9 6.45 -7.75 -2.56
N PHE A 10 6.75 -6.58 -3.11
CA PHE A 10 6.58 -6.31 -4.54
C PHE A 10 7.84 -5.68 -5.14
N SER A 11 8.98 -6.33 -4.94
CA SER A 11 10.27 -5.84 -5.43
C SER A 11 11.09 -6.91 -6.17
N GLN A 12 12.24 -6.49 -6.68
CA GLN A 12 13.24 -7.30 -7.34
C GLN A 12 14.60 -6.99 -6.69
N HIS A 13 15.60 -7.84 -6.93
CA HIS A 13 16.93 -7.74 -6.34
C HIS A 13 17.68 -6.41 -6.53
N PHE A 14 17.22 -5.56 -7.46
CA PHE A 14 17.85 -4.27 -7.76
C PHE A 14 17.05 -3.07 -7.27
N ASN A 15 15.83 -3.28 -6.74
CA ASN A 15 14.97 -2.20 -6.25
C ASN A 15 14.26 -2.55 -4.93
N ASN A 16 14.72 -3.59 -4.23
CA ASN A 16 14.22 -3.95 -2.91
C ASN A 16 14.65 -2.90 -1.88
N LEU A 17 13.71 -2.44 -1.07
CA LEU A 17 14.01 -1.50 0.03
C LEU A 17 14.47 -2.22 1.31
N LEU A 18 14.21 -3.53 1.38
CA LEU A 18 14.51 -4.36 2.54
C LEU A 18 15.37 -5.57 2.14
N PRO A 19 16.24 -6.08 3.02
CA PRO A 19 17.04 -7.27 2.74
C PRO A 19 16.19 -8.51 2.45
N ARG A 20 15.02 -8.62 3.11
CA ARG A 20 14.04 -9.67 2.85
C ARG A 20 12.99 -9.14 1.89
N PHE A 21 12.80 -9.83 0.77
CA PHE A 21 11.82 -9.42 -0.22
C PHE A 21 11.26 -10.59 -1.03
N MET A 22 10.08 -10.39 -1.62
CA MET A 22 9.46 -11.30 -2.57
C MET A 22 9.40 -10.65 -3.96
N SER A 23 9.43 -11.48 -5.00
CA SER A 23 9.39 -11.01 -6.39
C SER A 23 8.21 -11.57 -7.19
N THR A 24 7.85 -10.90 -8.29
CA THR A 24 6.72 -11.31 -9.14
C THR A 24 7.10 -12.32 -10.23
N ILE A 25 8.36 -12.35 -10.68
CA ILE A 25 8.79 -13.12 -11.88
C ILE A 25 9.95 -14.08 -11.55
N GLY A 26 10.44 -14.11 -10.30
CA GLY A 26 11.64 -14.86 -9.93
C GLY A 26 12.93 -14.17 -10.37
N GLY A 27 14.01 -14.43 -9.65
CA GLY A 27 15.29 -13.74 -9.81
C GLY A 27 16.40 -14.33 -8.92
N HIS A 28 17.05 -13.45 -8.15
CA HIS A 28 18.12 -13.82 -7.23
C HIS A 28 17.90 -13.10 -5.89
N GLY A 29 17.96 -13.84 -4.79
CA GLY A 29 17.90 -13.28 -3.43
C GLY A 29 16.49 -13.06 -2.88
N GLU A 30 15.42 -13.26 -3.66
CA GLU A 30 14.07 -13.25 -3.13
C GLU A 30 13.83 -14.47 -2.21
N ILE A 31 13.06 -14.27 -1.15
CA ILE A 31 12.71 -15.37 -0.23
C ILE A 31 11.57 -16.24 -0.78
N ALA A 32 10.76 -15.65 -1.67
CA ALA A 32 9.67 -16.32 -2.35
C ALA A 32 9.28 -15.54 -3.63
N ILE A 33 8.55 -16.23 -4.50
CA ILE A 33 7.91 -15.64 -5.67
C ILE A 33 6.40 -15.57 -5.46
N ASP A 34 5.76 -14.64 -6.18
CA ASP A 34 4.31 -14.46 -6.19
C ASP A 34 3.73 -14.18 -4.80
N ALA A 35 3.98 -12.97 -4.30
CA ALA A 35 3.58 -12.56 -2.95
C ALA A 35 2.08 -12.72 -2.66
N LEU A 36 1.21 -12.67 -3.67
CA LEU A 36 -0.24 -12.86 -3.45
C LEU A 36 -0.59 -14.30 -3.08
N ASN A 37 0.25 -15.28 -3.45
CA ASN A 37 0.09 -16.68 -3.11
C ASN A 37 0.87 -17.11 -1.84
N GLN A 38 1.64 -16.21 -1.24
CA GLN A 38 2.36 -16.46 0.01
C GLN A 38 1.56 -15.98 1.23
N THR A 39 1.82 -16.55 2.41
CA THR A 39 1.26 -16.05 3.68
C THR A 39 1.97 -14.76 4.10
N TRP A 40 1.22 -13.82 4.64
CA TRP A 40 1.73 -12.55 5.19
C TRP A 40 1.62 -12.49 6.72
N LYS A 41 0.88 -13.41 7.33
CA LYS A 41 0.81 -13.59 8.79
C LYS A 41 2.22 -13.87 9.33
N GLU A 42 2.68 -13.10 10.32
CA GLU A 42 4.02 -13.08 10.94
C GLU A 42 5.00 -12.02 10.42
N GLU A 43 4.65 -11.27 9.37
CA GLU A 43 5.49 -10.18 8.87
C GLU A 43 4.78 -8.83 9.05
N LEU A 44 5.56 -7.74 9.07
CA LEU A 44 5.05 -6.38 8.84
C LEU A 44 5.44 -5.96 7.41
N PRO A 45 4.59 -6.24 6.41
CA PRO A 45 4.96 -6.06 5.02
C PRO A 45 4.95 -4.58 4.60
N TRP A 46 6.01 -4.21 3.87
CA TRP A 46 6.02 -3.07 2.97
C TRP A 46 5.47 -3.48 1.60
N ILE A 47 4.38 -2.84 1.19
CA ILE A 47 3.62 -3.20 0.01
C ILE A 47 3.57 -2.03 -0.96
N HIS A 48 4.40 -2.06 -1.99
CA HIS A 48 4.35 -1.13 -3.12
C HIS A 48 4.00 -1.88 -4.41
N PRO A 49 2.73 -2.28 -4.60
CA PRO A 49 2.35 -3.15 -5.69
C PRO A 49 2.24 -2.37 -7.00
N PRO A 50 2.42 -3.04 -8.16
CA PRO A 50 1.89 -2.54 -9.42
C PRO A 50 0.41 -2.17 -9.27
N ILE A 51 0.00 -0.99 -9.73
CA ILE A 51 -1.37 -0.47 -9.54
C ILE A 51 -2.47 -1.44 -9.97
N PRO A 52 -2.36 -2.20 -11.07
CA PRO A 52 -3.36 -3.21 -11.42
C PRO A 52 -3.56 -4.31 -10.37
N LEU A 53 -2.55 -4.56 -9.51
CA LEU A 53 -2.61 -5.57 -8.45
C LEU A 53 -3.08 -5.00 -7.11
N LEU A 54 -3.19 -3.68 -6.96
CA LEU A 54 -3.61 -3.05 -5.71
C LEU A 54 -4.96 -3.57 -5.18
N PRO A 55 -6.01 -3.79 -6.00
CA PRO A 55 -7.25 -4.41 -5.51
C PRO A 55 -7.07 -5.83 -4.97
N ALA A 56 -6.18 -6.63 -5.58
CA ALA A 56 -5.90 -7.99 -5.11
C ALA A 56 -5.13 -7.97 -3.78
N VAL A 57 -4.21 -7.02 -3.62
CA VAL A 57 -3.50 -6.77 -2.36
C VAL A 57 -4.47 -6.43 -1.24
N LEU A 58 -5.40 -5.50 -1.47
CA LEU A 58 -6.37 -5.08 -0.44
C LEU A 58 -7.32 -6.23 -0.06
N LYS A 59 -7.77 -7.01 -1.05
CA LYS A 59 -8.54 -8.24 -0.80
C LYS A 59 -7.77 -9.19 0.13
N LYS A 60 -6.49 -9.46 -0.17
CA LYS A 60 -5.66 -10.38 0.61
C LYS A 60 -5.35 -9.82 2.01
N PHE A 61 -5.04 -8.54 2.13
CA PHE A 61 -4.90 -7.84 3.41
C PHE A 61 -6.12 -8.07 4.30
N ARG A 62 -7.32 -7.91 3.74
CA ARG A 62 -8.59 -8.17 4.45
C ARG A 62 -8.78 -9.66 4.76
N GLU A 63 -8.38 -10.58 3.91
CA GLU A 63 -8.53 -12.01 4.19
C GLU A 63 -7.56 -12.49 5.29
N GLU A 64 -6.37 -11.90 5.36
CA GLU A 64 -5.34 -12.31 6.32
C GLU A 64 -5.38 -11.55 7.65
N GLN A 65 -6.09 -10.42 7.73
CA GLN A 65 -6.26 -9.62 8.96
C GLN A 65 -4.91 -9.26 9.60
N ILE A 66 -4.04 -8.62 8.80
CA ILE A 66 -2.68 -8.24 9.20
C ILE A 66 -2.55 -6.73 9.43
N GLU A 67 -1.38 -6.32 9.93
CA GLU A 67 -0.90 -4.95 9.84
C GLU A 67 0.01 -4.82 8.61
N ALA A 68 -0.09 -3.73 7.85
CA ALA A 68 0.71 -3.54 6.63
C ALA A 68 0.96 -2.06 6.31
N MET A 69 2.10 -1.78 5.69
CA MET A 69 2.41 -0.48 5.09
C MET A 69 2.14 -0.54 3.58
N VAL A 70 1.09 0.14 3.12
CA VAL A 70 0.71 0.13 1.70
C VAL A 70 1.06 1.46 1.05
N ILE A 71 1.87 1.41 -0.01
CA ILE A 71 2.22 2.56 -0.83
C ILE A 71 1.31 2.60 -2.05
N ALA A 72 0.53 3.67 -2.16
CA ALA A 72 -0.40 3.85 -3.27
C ALA A 72 -0.57 5.33 -3.64
N PRO A 73 -0.98 5.62 -4.89
CA PRO A 73 -1.33 6.98 -5.27
C PRO A 73 -2.60 7.48 -4.56
N LEU A 74 -2.70 8.78 -4.32
CA LEU A 74 -3.92 9.42 -3.83
C LEU A 74 -4.86 9.75 -4.98
N TRP A 75 -5.63 8.77 -5.44
CA TRP A 75 -6.58 8.92 -6.54
C TRP A 75 -8.04 8.67 -6.11
N PRO A 76 -8.77 9.72 -5.66
CA PRO A 76 -10.15 9.57 -5.18
C PRO A 76 -11.14 8.93 -6.16
N ALA A 77 -10.86 9.02 -7.47
CA ALA A 77 -11.70 8.43 -8.50
C ALA A 77 -11.51 6.91 -8.68
N GLN A 78 -10.56 6.29 -7.97
CA GLN A 78 -10.33 4.85 -8.07
C GLN A 78 -11.07 4.08 -6.98
N ILE A 79 -11.58 2.89 -7.34
CA ILE A 79 -12.37 2.04 -6.44
C ILE A 79 -11.58 1.66 -5.18
N TRP A 80 -10.29 1.39 -5.32
CA TRP A 80 -9.43 1.00 -4.19
C TRP A 80 -9.13 2.16 -3.23
N TYR A 81 -9.39 3.42 -3.60
CA TYR A 81 -9.09 4.58 -2.74
C TYR A 81 -9.94 4.57 -1.48
N THR A 82 -11.24 4.31 -1.61
CA THR A 82 -12.15 4.28 -0.46
C THR A 82 -11.73 3.19 0.53
N GLU A 83 -11.32 2.02 0.02
CA GLU A 83 -10.79 0.94 0.87
C GLU A 83 -9.48 1.34 1.55
N LEU A 84 -8.55 2.00 0.83
CA LEU A 84 -7.35 2.54 1.46
C LEU A 84 -7.65 3.49 2.62
N VAL A 85 -8.58 4.42 2.44
CA VAL A 85 -8.91 5.42 3.47
C VAL A 85 -9.65 4.80 4.66
N ASN A 86 -10.55 3.86 4.39
CA ASN A 86 -11.38 3.21 5.40
C ASN A 86 -10.57 2.29 6.34
N GLU A 87 -9.59 1.56 5.80
CA GLU A 87 -8.76 0.63 6.57
C GLU A 87 -7.52 1.27 7.19
N ASN A 88 -7.33 2.56 6.97
CA ASN A 88 -6.14 3.28 7.35
C ASN A 88 -6.24 3.87 8.75
N GLY A 89 -5.38 3.38 9.66
CA GLY A 89 -5.20 3.95 10.99
C GLY A 89 -4.30 5.19 10.98
N GLN A 90 -3.36 5.30 10.03
CA GLN A 90 -2.48 6.46 9.92
C GLN A 90 -1.94 6.57 8.49
N SER A 91 -1.88 7.77 7.91
CA SER A 91 -1.28 7.98 6.59
C SER A 91 -0.14 9.00 6.62
N LEU A 92 0.81 8.86 5.69
CA LEU A 92 1.94 9.77 5.50
C LEU A 92 2.08 10.11 4.02
N MET A 93 1.95 11.39 3.70
CA MET A 93 2.19 11.88 2.33
C MET A 93 3.69 11.84 2.03
N LEU A 94 4.07 11.07 1.01
CA LEU A 94 5.48 10.91 0.64
C LEU A 94 5.95 12.01 -0.31
N GLY A 95 5.08 12.48 -1.20
CA GLY A 95 5.39 13.54 -2.17
C GLY A 95 4.72 13.32 -3.52
N TRP A 96 5.14 14.07 -4.54
CA TRP A 96 4.69 13.85 -5.91
C TRP A 96 5.41 12.65 -6.54
N SER A 97 4.70 11.90 -7.38
CA SER A 97 5.24 10.68 -7.99
C SER A 97 6.52 10.90 -8.79
N ASN A 98 6.67 12.06 -9.44
CA ASN A 98 7.87 12.44 -10.19
C ASN A 98 9.05 12.88 -9.31
N GLU A 99 8.82 13.13 -8.02
CA GLU A 99 9.85 13.54 -7.07
C GLU A 99 10.40 12.35 -6.29
N ILE A 100 9.56 11.33 -6.03
CA ILE A 100 9.91 10.23 -5.11
C ILE A 100 10.09 8.88 -5.79
N LEU A 101 9.59 8.70 -7.02
CA LEU A 101 9.71 7.42 -7.74
C LEU A 101 10.86 7.49 -8.74
N GLU A 102 11.60 6.39 -8.83
CA GLU A 102 12.60 6.17 -9.89
C GLU A 102 12.00 5.43 -11.08
N GLN A 103 12.39 5.82 -12.31
CA GLN A 103 11.84 5.17 -13.50
C GLN A 103 12.48 3.81 -13.68
N GLY A 104 11.65 2.76 -13.68
CA GLY A 104 12.10 1.43 -14.04
C GLY A 104 12.56 1.37 -15.51
N LYS A 105 13.57 0.52 -15.80
CA LYS A 105 14.13 0.31 -17.15
C LYS A 105 13.06 0.05 -18.23
N SER A 106 11.99 -0.65 -17.87
CA SER A 106 10.85 -0.94 -18.75
C SER A 106 10.05 0.31 -19.13
N LEU A 107 9.84 1.24 -18.18
CA LEU A 107 9.13 2.51 -18.41
C LEU A 107 9.92 3.37 -19.41
N ILE A 108 11.24 3.48 -19.20
CA ILE A 108 12.17 4.22 -20.04
C ILE A 108 12.14 3.65 -21.47
N LYS A 109 12.29 2.32 -21.62
CA LYS A 109 12.29 1.65 -22.93
C LYS A 109 11.00 1.88 -23.70
N LYS A 110 9.86 2.00 -23.01
CA LYS A 110 8.54 2.22 -23.61
C LYS A 110 8.16 3.71 -23.76
N ASN A 111 9.05 4.64 -23.37
CA ASN A 111 8.77 6.08 -23.35
C ASN A 111 7.47 6.43 -22.60
N LEU A 112 7.19 5.71 -21.51
CA LEU A 112 6.02 5.92 -20.66
C LEU A 112 6.38 6.87 -19.52
N LYS A 113 5.44 7.75 -19.15
CA LYS A 113 5.59 8.65 -17.99
C LYS A 113 5.11 7.97 -16.71
N PHE A 114 5.55 8.49 -15.57
CA PHE A 114 4.97 8.12 -14.29
C PHE A 114 3.48 8.43 -14.27
N LEU A 115 2.79 7.66 -13.44
CA LEU A 115 1.42 7.91 -13.13
C LEU A 115 1.34 9.19 -12.26
N PRO A 116 0.55 10.20 -12.68
CA PRO A 116 0.56 11.50 -12.04
C PRO A 116 -0.12 11.46 -10.68
N GLY A 117 0.36 12.27 -9.74
CA GLY A 117 -0.32 12.49 -8.47
C GLY A 117 0.60 12.34 -7.27
N ARG A 118 -0.01 12.52 -6.10
CA ARG A 118 0.67 12.37 -4.80
C ARG A 118 0.67 10.91 -4.41
N ILE A 119 1.81 10.45 -3.90
CA ILE A 119 1.96 9.11 -3.35
C ILE A 119 1.87 9.20 -1.82
N CYS A 120 1.21 8.22 -1.23
CA CYS A 120 0.98 8.15 0.20
C CYS A 120 1.34 6.76 0.71
N CYS A 121 1.91 6.71 1.91
CA CYS A 121 2.04 5.51 2.70
C CYS A 121 0.84 5.42 3.64
N PHE A 122 0.08 4.34 3.56
CA PHE A 122 -1.04 4.03 4.44
C PHE A 122 -0.62 2.94 5.41
N LEU A 123 -0.74 3.22 6.70
CA LEU A 123 -0.66 2.20 7.73
C LEU A 123 -2.05 1.59 7.89
N MET A 124 -2.16 0.35 7.46
CA MET A 124 -3.39 -0.42 7.53
C MET A 124 -3.28 -1.44 8.64
N ASP A 125 -4.35 -1.58 9.42
CA ASP A 125 -4.36 -2.49 10.54
C ASP A 125 -5.73 -3.15 10.69
N ARG A 126 -5.75 -4.45 10.48
CA ARG A 126 -6.90 -5.31 10.78
C ARG A 126 -6.53 -6.45 11.73
N SER A 127 -5.41 -6.33 12.43
CA SER A 127 -5.02 -7.34 13.41
C SER A 127 -6.04 -7.40 14.56
N PRO A 128 -6.41 -8.59 15.04
CA PRO A 128 -7.37 -8.72 16.13
C PRO A 128 -6.80 -8.09 17.42
N GLY A 129 -7.41 -6.98 17.86
CA GLY A 129 -6.98 -6.23 19.05
C GLY A 129 -7.20 -4.71 19.03
N ARG A 130 -7.53 -4.10 17.88
CA ARG A 130 -7.74 -2.64 17.72
C ARG A 130 -9.10 -2.24 17.14
N GLU A 131 -10.07 -3.15 17.17
CA GLU A 131 -11.40 -2.93 16.55
C GLU A 131 -12.20 -1.77 17.19
N GLU A 132 -11.89 -1.40 18.44
CA GLU A 132 -12.55 -0.30 19.16
C GLU A 132 -12.11 1.10 18.67
N ASP A 133 -10.85 1.28 18.27
CA ASP A 133 -10.27 2.59 17.89
C ASP A 133 -10.71 3.03 16.48
N LEU A 134 -10.96 2.08 15.57
CA LEU A 134 -11.45 2.36 14.21
C LEU A 134 -12.94 2.75 14.21
N ARG A 135 -13.77 2.18 15.10
CA ARG A 135 -15.20 2.50 15.20
C ARG A 135 -15.44 3.95 15.61
N GLU A 136 -14.63 4.51 16.52
CA GLU A 136 -14.75 5.92 16.92
C GLU A 136 -14.43 6.88 15.78
N ARG A 137 -13.36 6.61 15.01
CA ARG A 137 -12.99 7.44 13.84
C ARG A 137 -13.99 7.38 12.69
N PHE A 138 -14.58 6.21 12.41
CA PHE A 138 -15.64 6.09 11.40
C PHE A 138 -16.85 6.99 11.74
N CYS A 139 -17.18 7.13 13.02
CA CYS A 139 -18.23 8.04 13.48
C CYS A 139 -17.85 9.53 13.25
N GLU A 140 -16.58 9.88 13.40
CA GLU A 140 -16.05 11.23 13.20
C GLU A 140 -16.11 11.65 11.72
N TYR A 141 -15.86 10.74 10.77
CA TYR A 141 -16.05 11.00 9.34
C TYR A 141 -17.51 11.05 8.89
N GLN A 142 -18.44 10.44 9.63
CA GLN A 142 -19.88 10.57 9.39
C GLN A 142 -20.50 11.84 10.02
N THR A 143 -19.79 12.53 10.92
CA THR A 143 -20.31 13.71 11.64
C THR A 143 -19.87 15.07 11.09
N TYR A 144 -19.18 15.14 9.94
CA TYR A 144 -19.04 16.41 9.24
C TYR A 144 -20.41 16.90 8.76
N PRO A 145 -20.87 18.10 9.16
CA PRO A 145 -22.13 18.62 8.64
C PRO A 145 -21.97 18.88 7.14
N VAL A 146 -22.88 18.32 6.34
CA VAL A 146 -23.19 18.80 4.99
C VAL A 146 -23.68 20.22 5.14
N LYS A 147 -22.77 21.19 5.21
CA LYS A 147 -23.12 22.60 5.10
C LYS A 147 -23.46 22.85 3.64
N GLN A 148 -24.76 23.03 3.48
CA GLN A 148 -25.51 23.34 2.28
C GLN A 148 -24.90 24.56 1.61
N TRP A 149 -24.71 24.48 0.29
CA TRP A 149 -24.46 25.65 -0.54
C TRP A 149 -25.80 26.40 -0.66
N THR A 150 -25.86 27.61 -0.12
CA THR A 150 -26.84 28.64 -0.51
C THR A 150 -26.09 29.84 -1.03
#